data_AF-A0A1C5XS56-F1
#
_entry.id   AF-A0A1C5XS56-F1
#
_cell.length_a   1.000
_cell.length_b   1.000
_cell.length_c   1.000
_cell.angle_alpha   90.00
_cell.angle_beta   90.00
_cell.angle_gamma   90.00
#
_symmetry.space_group_name_H-M   'P 1'
#
loop_
_entity.id
_entity.type
_entity.pdbx_description
1 polymer ?
#
loop_
_entity_poly.entity_id
_entity_poly.type
_entity_poly.pdbx_seq_one_letter_code
_entity_poly.pdbx_strand_id
1 'polypeptide(L)' 'MRIKFKKTAVEDMRATKRYIREQLNNPSAAAKLTRRVYDAIMLLEDNPFMGTELCSRYAVDTDIRFLVVAK' A
#
# COMPACT_ATOMS: atom_id res chain seq x y z
N MET A 1 -0.27 17.32 -0.52
CA MET A 1 -0.36 16.94 -1.96
C MET A 1 -1.57 16.04 -2.16
N ARG A 2 -2.45 16.24 -3.15
CA ARG A 2 -3.63 15.38 -3.29
C ARG A 2 -3.28 13.96 -3.74
N ILE A 3 -3.67 12.94 -2.96
CA ILE A 3 -3.51 11.53 -3.32
C ILE A 3 -4.42 11.16 -4.50
N LYS A 4 -3.85 10.44 -5.48
CA LYS A 4 -4.58 9.84 -6.60
C LYS A 4 -4.29 8.35 -6.65
N PHE A 5 -5.34 7.55 -6.81
CA PHE A 5 -5.23 6.11 -6.90
C PHE A 5 -5.34 5.66 -8.35
N LYS A 6 -4.43 4.79 -8.80
CA LYS A 6 -4.65 4.01 -10.02
C LYS A 6 -5.78 3.02 -9.77
N LYS A 7 -6.57 2.73 -10.80
CA LYS A 7 -7.65 1.72 -10.73
C LYS A 7 -7.11 0.37 -10.26
N THR A 8 -5.97 -0.04 -10.79
CA THR A 8 -5.31 -1.30 -10.43
C THR A 8 -4.96 -1.37 -8.94
N ALA A 9 -4.45 -0.28 -8.35
CA ALA A 9 -4.15 -0.24 -6.91
C ALA A 9 -5.39 -0.44 -6.02
N VAL A 10 -6.56 0.08 -6.45
CA VAL A 10 -7.83 -0.14 -5.75
C VAL A 10 -8.29 -1.60 -5.88
N GLU A 11 -8.10 -2.19 -7.06
CA GLU A 11 -8.41 -3.60 -7.31
C GLU A 11 -7.50 -4.54 -6.51
N ASP A 12 -6.21 -4.22 -6.40
CA ASP A 12 -5.24 -4.96 -5.58
C ASP A 12 -5.67 -4.98 -4.12
N MET A 13 -6.00 -3.82 -3.53
CA MET A 13 -6.50 -3.73 -2.16
C MET A 13 -7.76 -4.57 -1.94
N ARG A 14 -8.69 -4.56 -2.91
CA ARG A 14 -9.93 -5.36 -2.85
C ARG A 14 -9.64 -6.86 -2.95
N ALA A 15 -8.75 -7.27 -3.85
CA ALA A 15 -8.36 -8.66 -4.04
C ALA A 15 -7.66 -9.22 -2.80
N THR A 16 -6.70 -8.49 -2.23
CA THR A 16 -6.01 -8.88 -0.98
C THR A 16 -6.98 -8.98 0.19
N LYS A 17 -7.89 -8.00 0.37
CA LYS A 17 -8.91 -8.06 1.43
C LYS A 17 -9.81 -9.28 1.26
N ARG A 18 -10.24 -9.57 0.04
CA ARG A 18 -11.10 -10.73 -0.27
C ARG A 18 -10.39 -12.05 0.02
N TYR A 19 -9.13 -12.18 -0.43
CA TYR A 19 -8.28 -13.35 -0.18
C TYR A 19 -8.19 -13.68 1.31
N ILE A 20 -7.81 -12.71 2.14
CA ILE A 20 -7.65 -12.91 3.59
C ILE A 20 -8.99 -13.22 4.26
N ARG A 21 -10.06 -12.53 3.84
CA ARG A 21 -11.40 -12.73 4.41
C ARG A 21 -11.96 -14.10 4.10
N GLU A 22 -11.92 -14.52 2.84
CA GLU A 22 -12.69 -15.67 2.34
C GLU A 22 -11.84 -16.93 2.24
N GLN A 23 -10.63 -16.84 1.67
CA GLN A 23 -9.79 -18.01 1.46
C GLN A 23 -9.01 -18.39 2.72
N LEU A 24 -8.60 -17.40 3.52
CA LEU A 24 -7.96 -17.64 4.82
C LEU A 24 -8.94 -17.60 6.01
N ASN A 25 -10.24 -17.40 5.74
CA ASN A 25 -11.30 -17.29 6.73
C ASN A 25 -10.99 -16.32 7.90
N ASN A 26 -10.32 -15.20 7.62
CA ASN A 26 -9.87 -14.26 8.63
C ASN A 26 -10.35 -12.82 8.36
N PRO A 27 -11.65 -12.54 8.57
CA PRO A 27 -12.23 -11.21 8.33
C PRO A 27 -11.58 -10.10 9.17
N SER A 28 -11.16 -10.42 10.41
CA SER A 28 -10.51 -9.46 11.30
C SER A 28 -9.15 -9.01 10.76
N ALA A 29 -8.31 -9.97 10.34
CA ALA A 29 -7.02 -9.65 9.71
C ALA A 29 -7.19 -8.87 8.40
N ALA A 30 -8.19 -9.22 7.58
CA ALA A 30 -8.49 -8.53 6.33
C ALA A 30 -8.82 -7.04 6.58
N ALA A 31 -9.65 -6.75 7.59
CA ALA A 31 -9.99 -5.38 7.98
C ALA A 31 -8.77 -4.64 8.54
N LYS A 32 -8.00 -5.27 9.44
CA LYS A 32 -6.80 -4.68 10.05
C LYS A 32 -5.75 -4.31 9.01
N LEU A 33 -5.44 -5.19 8.07
CA LEU A 33 -4.45 -4.92 7.02
C LEU A 33 -4.92 -3.81 6.08
N THR A 34 -6.19 -3.88 5.62
CA THR A 34 -6.75 -2.85 4.73
C THR A 34 -6.70 -1.48 5.37
N ARG A 35 -7.01 -1.38 6.66
CA ARG A 35 -6.96 -0.12 7.42
C ARG A 35 -5.53 0.42 7.53
N ARG A 36 -4.57 -0.44 7.90
CA ARG A 36 -3.15 -0.05 7.98
C ARG A 36 -2.62 0.48 6.64
N VAL A 37 -2.93 -0.18 5.53
CA VAL A 37 -2.54 0.25 4.18
C VAL A 37 -3.16 1.61 3.86
N TYR A 38 -4.45 1.79 4.12
CA TYR A 38 -5.12 3.07 3.89
C TYR A 38 -4.51 4.20 4.73
N ASP A 39 -4.34 4.01 6.03
CA ASP A 39 -3.77 5.02 6.93
C ASP A 39 -2.35 5.41 6.50
N ALA A 40 -1.51 4.44 6.11
CA ALA A 40 -0.16 4.71 5.60
C ALA A 40 -0.17 5.51 4.28
N ILE A 41 -1.14 5.26 3.39
CA ILE A 41 -1.28 6.04 2.15
C ILE A 41 -1.71 7.48 2.45
N MET A 42 -2.58 7.70 3.44
CA MET A 42 -3.00 9.06 3.80
C MET A 42 -1.84 9.90 4.36
N LEU A 43 -0.87 9.29 5.04
CA LEU A 43 0.34 10.00 5.50
C LEU A 43 1.18 10.58 4.35
N LEU A 44 1.06 10.04 3.13
CA LEU A 44 1.76 10.57 1.94
C LEU A 44 1.22 11.93 1.51
N GLU A 45 0.04 12.34 1.98
CA GLU A 45 -0.51 13.67 1.68
C GLU A 45 0.42 14.76 2.22
N ASP A 46 0.90 14.56 3.44
CA ASP A 46 1.77 15.48 4.19
C ASP A 46 3.26 15.09 4.08
N ASN A 47 3.56 13.80 3.87
CA ASN A 47 4.92 13.26 3.87
C ASN A 47 5.24 12.50 2.56
N PRO A 48 5.25 13.18 1.39
CA PRO A 48 5.35 12.51 0.08
C PRO A 48 6.65 11.71 -0.11
N PHE A 49 7.71 12.01 0.65
CA PHE A 49 9.02 11.36 0.55
C PHE A 49 9.29 10.31 1.63
N MET A 50 8.29 9.92 2.43
CA MET A 50 8.49 8.92 3.50
C MET A 50 8.78 7.50 2.97
N GLY A 51 8.46 7.23 1.70
CA GLY A 51 8.83 5.98 1.02
C GLY A 51 10.29 5.97 0.60
N THR A 52 10.91 4.78 0.62
CA THR A 52 12.29 4.59 0.14
C THR A 52 12.32 4.66 -1.38
N GLU A 53 13.30 5.36 -1.93
CA GLU A 53 13.55 5.40 -3.37
C GLU A 53 13.97 4.03 -3.88
N LEU A 54 13.35 3.56 -4.96
CA LEU A 54 13.67 2.25 -5.51
C LEU A 54 15.10 2.22 -6.07
N CYS A 55 15.51 3.29 -6.74
CA CYS A 55 16.87 3.47 -7.27
C CYS A 55 17.96 3.49 -6.17
N SER A 56 17.62 3.83 -4.91
CA SER A 56 18.56 3.79 -3.79
C SER A 56 18.90 2.36 -3.34
N ARG A 57 18.09 1.36 -3.75
CA ARG A 57 18.23 -0.05 -3.35
C ARG A 57 18.55 -0.97 -4.52
N TYR A 58 18.19 -0.57 -5.73
CA TYR A 58 18.32 -1.38 -6.94
C TYR A 58 18.88 -0.52 -8.07
N ALA A 59 19.66 -1.12 -8.97
CA ALA A 59 20.24 -0.43 -10.13
C ALA A 59 19.18 -0.20 -11.24
N VAL A 60 18.19 0.65 -10.94
CA VAL A 60 17.10 1.04 -11.83
C VAL A 60 16.99 2.57 -11.86
N ASP A 61 16.86 3.14 -13.05
CA ASP A 61 16.65 4.58 -13.22
C ASP A 61 15.15 4.88 -13.21
N THR A 62 14.64 5.31 -12.04
CA THR A 62 13.21 5.59 -11.83
C THR A 62 13.01 6.51 -10.63
N ASP A 63 11.93 7.28 -10.67
CA ASP A 63 11.42 8.11 -9.58
C ASP A 63 10.48 7.36 -8.61
N ILE A 64 10.27 6.06 -8.83
CA ILE A 64 9.39 5.24 -8.00
C ILE A 64 9.93 5.10 -6.58
N ARG A 65 9.02 5.22 -5.61
CA ARG A 65 9.25 4.95 -4.19
C ARG A 65 8.37 3.81 -3.71
N PHE A 66 8.85 3.08 -2.71
CA PHE A 66 8.07 2.05 -2.02
C PHE A 66 7.95 2.36 -0.53
N LEU A 67 6.78 2.07 0.05
CA LEU A 67 6.48 2.24 1.46
C LEU A 67 6.01 0.91 2.06
N VAL A 68 6.74 0.39 3.05
CA VAL A 68 6.40 -0.86 3.72
C VAL A 68 5.45 -0.58 4.88
N VAL A 69 4.23 -1.14 4.82
CA VAL A 69 3.15 -0.86 5.80
C VAL A 69 3.04 -1.92 6.90
N ALA A 70 3.38 -3.16 6.59
CA ALA A 70 3.38 -4.27 7.53
C ALA A 70 4.62 -5.13 7.32
N LYS A 71 5.28 -5.48 8.42
CA LYS A 71 6.30 -6.52 8.52
C LYS A 71 5.64 -7.79 9.04
#